data_AF-A0A803MK82-F1
#
_entry.id   AF-A0A803MK82-F1
#
_cell.length_a   1.000
_cell.length_b   1.000
_cell.length_c   1.000
_cell.angle_alpha   90.00
_cell.angle_beta   90.00
_cell.angle_gamma   90.00
#
_symmetry.space_group_name_H-M   'P 1'
#
loop_
_entity.id
_entity.type
_entity.pdbx_description
1 polymer ?
#
loop_
_entity_poly.entity_id
_entity_poly.type
_entity_poly.pdbx_seq_one_letter_code
_entity_poly.pdbx_strand_id
1 'polypeptide(L)'
;MFEETRRRKEGRTYDRPYDDTQQKIQVMRELEASQDDQCGESVKDPFDDVMGNARRGTKLLQGLGATRKKRKDKGPGTSLILPEEIMESIKSVVTADVQKDISVEIEEFAKEKEVHAAQEAEIERKTKELESETLKLQEIRMDIENQLWNITLDAVISALAQLRQKDPSLTPEIIAKAIVSTTTNDA
;
A
#
# COMPACT_ATOMS: atom_id res chain seq x y z
N MET A 1 16.99 -4.19 -21.09
CA MET A 1 17.22 -5.20 -22.14
C MET A 1 18.74 -5.39 -22.25
N PHE A 2 19.30 -6.41 -21.60
CA PHE A 2 20.75 -6.57 -21.36
C PHE A 2 21.38 -7.69 -22.22
N GLU A 3 20.84 -7.95 -23.41
CA GLU A 3 21.10 -9.22 -24.11
C GLU A 3 22.32 -9.21 -25.05
N GLU A 4 22.99 -8.08 -25.30
CA GLU A 4 23.78 -7.97 -26.55
C GLU A 4 25.25 -7.48 -26.43
N THR A 5 25.98 -7.78 -25.35
CA THR A 5 27.41 -7.37 -25.25
C THR A 5 28.42 -8.50 -25.09
N ARG A 6 28.08 -9.75 -25.41
CA ARG A 6 29.07 -10.84 -25.33
C ARG A 6 29.02 -11.86 -26.47
N ARG A 7 29.21 -11.39 -27.71
CA ARG A 7 29.67 -12.30 -28.77
C ARG A 7 31.07 -12.85 -28.39
N ARG A 8 31.21 -14.18 -28.37
CA ARG A 8 32.44 -14.89 -27.94
C ARG A 8 33.36 -15.21 -29.11
N LYS A 9 34.64 -15.44 -28.81
CA LYS A 9 35.55 -16.20 -29.69
C LYS A 9 35.09 -17.66 -29.75
N GLU A 10 35.07 -18.23 -30.95
CA GLU A 10 34.71 -19.63 -31.20
C GLU A 10 35.59 -20.60 -30.40
N GLY A 11 35.00 -21.67 -29.85
CA GLY A 11 35.74 -22.79 -29.25
C GLY A 11 35.93 -22.79 -27.73
N ARG A 12 35.29 -21.90 -26.96
CA ARG A 12 35.26 -22.00 -25.48
C ARG A 12 33.87 -22.35 -24.97
N THR A 13 33.71 -23.60 -24.54
CA THR A 13 32.54 -24.08 -23.79
C THR A 13 32.78 -23.82 -22.30
N TYR A 14 31.73 -23.49 -21.55
CA TYR A 14 31.83 -23.41 -20.09
C TYR A 14 31.95 -24.82 -19.50
N ASP A 15 32.77 -24.99 -18.46
CA ASP A 15 32.89 -26.25 -17.71
C ASP A 15 31.59 -26.65 -16.99
N ARG A 16 30.63 -25.73 -16.87
CA ARG A 16 29.33 -25.97 -16.24
C ARG A 16 28.20 -25.52 -17.15
N PRO A 17 27.15 -26.33 -17.32
CA PRO A 17 25.99 -25.94 -18.10
C PRO A 17 25.30 -24.73 -17.44
N TYR A 18 24.71 -23.88 -18.28
CA TYR A 18 23.89 -22.74 -17.85
C TYR A 18 22.79 -23.16 -16.85
N ASP A 19 22.33 -24.41 -16.96
CA ASP A 19 21.30 -25.01 -16.12
C ASP A 19 21.69 -25.11 -14.64
N ASP A 20 22.97 -25.32 -14.28
CA ASP A 20 23.43 -25.34 -12.87
C ASP A 20 23.22 -23.97 -12.21
N THR A 21 23.38 -22.90 -12.98
CA THR A 21 23.20 -21.54 -12.46
C THR A 21 21.72 -21.23 -12.24
N GLN A 22 20.86 -21.62 -13.19
CA GLN A 22 19.42 -21.42 -13.06
C GLN A 22 18.84 -22.23 -11.90
N GLN A 23 19.29 -23.48 -11.72
CA GLN A 23 18.88 -24.31 -10.57
C GLN A 23 19.30 -23.67 -9.24
N LYS A 24 20.53 -23.17 -9.13
CA LYS A 24 20.99 -22.50 -7.90
C LYS A 24 20.22 -21.23 -7.56
N ILE A 25 19.90 -20.42 -8.57
CA ILE A 25 19.08 -19.22 -8.38
C ILE A 25 17.68 -19.59 -7.88
N GLN A 26 17.09 -20.65 -8.43
CA GLN A 26 15.78 -21.13 -8.00
C GLN A 26 15.81 -21.60 -6.53
N VAL A 27 16.82 -22.38 -6.16
CA VAL A 27 16.99 -22.86 -4.77
C VAL A 27 17.22 -21.69 -3.80
N MET A 28 18.01 -20.68 -4.18
CA MET A 28 18.21 -19.47 -3.36
C MET A 28 16.87 -18.78 -3.03
N ARG A 29 16.01 -18.60 -4.05
CA ARG A 29 14.72 -17.93 -3.87
C ARG A 29 13.80 -18.70 -2.92
N GLU A 30 13.80 -20.02 -2.99
CA GLU A 30 12.99 -20.88 -2.12
C GLU A 30 13.47 -20.83 -0.66
N LEU A 31 14.79 -20.79 -0.44
CA LEU A 31 15.37 -20.65 0.89
C LEU A 31 15.10 -19.27 1.51
N GLU A 32 15.25 -18.19 0.73
CA GLU A 32 14.94 -16.83 1.17
C GLU A 32 13.45 -16.70 1.57
N ALA A 33 12.54 -17.22 0.74
CA ALA A 33 11.11 -17.19 1.03
C ALA A 33 10.71 -17.99 2.29
N SER A 34 11.49 -19.02 2.64
CA SER A 34 11.22 -19.85 3.82
C SER A 34 11.82 -19.28 5.11
N GLN A 35 12.69 -18.26 5.02
CA GLN A 35 13.33 -17.61 6.17
C GLN A 35 12.47 -16.51 6.79
N ASP A 36 11.57 -15.90 6.03
CA ASP A 36 10.66 -14.85 6.54
C ASP A 36 9.72 -15.36 7.65
N ASP A 37 9.47 -16.68 7.72
CA ASP A 37 8.59 -17.30 8.72
C ASP A 37 9.33 -17.80 9.98
N GLN A 38 10.67 -17.85 9.99
CA GLN A 38 11.46 -18.44 11.08
C GLN A 38 12.15 -17.37 11.94
N CYS A 39 11.37 -16.73 12.81
CA CYS A 39 11.87 -15.83 13.84
C CYS A 39 12.38 -16.64 15.05
N GLY A 40 13.67 -16.96 15.11
CA GLY A 40 14.26 -17.30 16.43
C GLY A 40 15.54 -18.12 16.53
N GLU A 41 16.03 -18.85 15.53
CA GLU A 41 17.18 -19.75 15.76
C GLU A 41 18.17 -19.78 14.58
N SER A 42 19.38 -19.28 14.84
CA SER A 42 20.54 -19.11 13.92
C SER A 42 20.23 -19.23 12.41
N VAL A 43 19.92 -18.10 11.78
CA VAL A 43 19.73 -18.00 10.32
C VAL A 43 21.05 -18.33 9.64
N LYS A 44 21.12 -19.52 9.04
CA LYS A 44 22.24 -19.94 8.19
C LYS A 44 22.11 -19.24 6.84
N ASP A 45 23.21 -18.73 6.30
CA ASP A 45 23.21 -18.02 5.01
C ASP A 45 22.75 -18.96 3.89
N PRO A 46 21.62 -18.65 3.20
CA PRO A 46 21.14 -19.44 2.05
C PRO A 46 22.21 -19.67 0.99
N PHE A 47 23.12 -18.71 0.81
CA PHE A 47 24.21 -18.79 -0.14
C PHE A 47 25.18 -19.93 0.19
N ASP A 48 25.52 -20.11 1.47
CA ASP A 48 26.42 -21.18 1.91
C ASP A 48 25.79 -22.57 1.71
N ASP A 49 24.45 -22.67 1.78
CA ASP A 49 23.72 -23.90 1.51
C ASP A 49 23.65 -24.22 0.01
N VAL A 50 23.43 -23.22 -0.86
CA VAL A 50 23.35 -23.41 -2.32
C VAL A 50 24.72 -23.63 -2.96
N MET A 51 25.74 -22.91 -2.49
CA MET A 51 27.09 -23.03 -3.01
C MET A 51 27.88 -24.18 -2.37
N GLY A 52 27.33 -24.72 -1.27
CA GLY A 52 27.98 -25.68 -0.41
C GLY A 52 29.13 -25.02 0.38
N ASN A 53 29.41 -25.57 1.56
CA ASN A 53 30.57 -25.17 2.36
C ASN A 53 31.87 -25.38 1.56
N ALA A 54 32.36 -24.33 0.90
CA ALA A 54 33.67 -24.30 0.23
C ALA A 54 34.86 -24.48 1.21
N ARG A 55 34.58 -24.79 2.48
CA ARG A 55 35.55 -24.98 3.56
C ARG A 55 36.25 -26.34 3.56
N ARG A 56 35.88 -27.30 2.70
CA ARG A 56 36.70 -28.51 2.50
C ARG A 56 37.60 -28.37 1.27
N GLY A 57 38.79 -27.83 1.50
CA GLY A 57 39.95 -28.09 0.65
C GLY A 57 40.39 -26.97 -0.32
N THR A 58 39.66 -25.86 -0.44
CA THR A 58 40.12 -24.76 -1.29
C THR A 58 40.96 -23.76 -0.49
N LYS A 59 42.23 -23.60 -0.89
CA LYS A 59 43.05 -22.47 -0.45
C LYS A 59 42.30 -21.21 -0.86
N LEU A 60 41.78 -20.46 0.12
CA LEU A 60 41.40 -19.06 -0.06
C LEU A 60 42.46 -18.38 -0.94
N LEU A 61 42.04 -17.73 -2.02
CA LEU A 61 42.90 -16.90 -2.86
C LEU A 61 43.45 -15.78 -1.98
N GLN A 62 44.58 -16.06 -1.34
CA GLN A 62 45.33 -15.07 -0.59
C GLN A 62 46.08 -14.22 -1.62
N GLY A 63 45.95 -12.89 -1.49
CA GLY A 63 46.56 -11.93 -2.40
C GLY A 63 48.01 -12.28 -2.71
N LEU A 64 48.41 -12.01 -3.96
CA LEU A 64 49.69 -12.38 -4.60
C LEU A 64 50.98 -11.99 -3.82
N GLY A 65 50.89 -11.29 -2.68
CA GLY A 65 52.03 -10.88 -1.84
C GLY A 65 52.37 -11.81 -0.65
N ALA A 66 51.54 -12.78 -0.29
CA ALA A 66 51.78 -13.60 0.91
C ALA A 66 52.68 -14.82 0.61
N THR A 67 53.99 -14.60 0.53
CA THR A 67 54.97 -15.71 0.43
C THR A 67 54.93 -16.60 1.68
N ARG A 68 55.05 -17.92 1.49
CA ARG A 68 54.97 -18.96 2.54
C ARG A 68 55.86 -18.69 3.78
N LYS A 69 56.95 -17.92 3.60
CA LYS A 69 57.89 -17.53 4.65
C LYS A 69 57.35 -16.44 5.61
N LYS A 70 56.40 -15.61 5.19
CA LYS A 70 55.75 -14.59 6.04
C LYS A 70 54.59 -15.15 6.89
N ARG A 71 54.28 -16.44 6.77
CA ARG A 71 53.20 -17.10 7.51
C ARG A 71 53.63 -17.75 8.82
N LYS A 72 54.94 -17.85 9.10
CA LYS A 72 55.41 -18.59 10.28
C LYS A 72 55.44 -17.80 11.59
N ASP A 73 55.28 -16.49 11.57
CA ASP A 73 55.20 -15.68 12.78
C ASP A 73 53.94 -14.82 12.77
N LYS A 74 52.78 -15.45 12.97
CA LYS A 74 51.69 -14.76 13.65
C LYS A 74 51.67 -15.33 15.06
N GLY A 75 52.37 -14.66 15.97
CA GLY A 75 52.11 -14.82 17.40
C GLY A 75 50.62 -14.63 17.68
N PRO A 76 50.12 -15.04 18.86
CA PRO A 76 48.73 -14.84 19.23
C PRO A 76 48.40 -13.37 18.95
N GLY A 77 47.44 -13.13 18.06
CA GLY A 77 47.09 -11.77 17.66
C GLY A 77 46.77 -11.01 18.93
N THR A 78 47.55 -9.98 19.22
CA THR A 78 47.28 -9.10 20.35
C THR A 78 45.96 -8.41 20.03
N SER A 79 44.86 -8.93 20.57
CA SER A 79 43.60 -8.20 20.60
C SER A 79 43.91 -6.89 21.31
N LEU A 80 43.82 -5.78 20.59
CA LEU A 80 43.91 -4.46 21.20
C LEU A 80 42.67 -4.31 22.09
N ILE A 81 42.83 -4.61 23.38
CA ILE A 81 41.80 -4.40 24.39
C ILE A 81 41.85 -2.91 24.73
N LEU A 82 40.78 -2.19 24.41
CA LEU A 82 40.64 -0.80 24.84
C LEU A 82 40.48 -0.77 26.37
N PRO A 83 41.15 0.15 27.09
CA PRO A 83 40.91 0.37 28.50
C PRO A 83 39.43 0.68 28.78
N GLU A 84 38.93 0.19 29.92
CA GLU A 84 37.52 0.32 30.30
C GLU A 84 37.06 1.79 30.33
N GLU A 85 37.91 2.70 30.83
CA GLU A 85 37.65 4.14 30.86
C GLU A 85 37.37 4.75 29.47
N ILE A 86 38.08 4.28 28.43
CA ILE A 86 37.87 4.75 27.05
C ILE A 86 36.53 4.23 26.53
N MET A 87 36.21 2.97 26.84
CA MET A 87 34.96 2.36 26.43
C MET A 87 33.75 2.99 27.15
N GLU A 88 33.86 3.30 28.44
CA GLU A 88 32.85 4.01 29.22
C GLU A 88 32.65 5.44 28.72
N SER A 89 33.73 6.15 28.38
CA SER A 89 33.66 7.47 27.75
C SER A 89 32.91 7.41 26.42
N ILE A 90 33.25 6.47 25.54
CA ILE A 90 32.57 6.29 24.24
C ILE A 90 31.09 5.94 24.46
N LYS A 91 30.78 5.01 25.38
CA LYS A 91 29.40 4.66 25.73
C LYS A 91 28.61 5.87 26.19
N SER A 92 29.18 6.68 27.10
CA SER A 92 28.50 7.87 27.64
C SER A 92 28.15 8.89 26.55
N VAL A 93 29.08 9.13 25.61
CA VAL A 93 28.87 10.05 24.48
C VAL A 93 27.80 9.51 23.55
N VAL A 94 27.89 8.24 23.16
CA VAL A 94 26.91 7.60 22.29
C VAL A 94 25.52 7.58 22.92
N THR A 95 25.41 7.27 24.21
CA THR A 95 24.11 7.29 24.90
C THR A 95 23.53 8.70 24.99
N ALA A 96 24.36 9.72 25.21
CA ALA A 96 23.90 11.10 25.28
C ALA A 96 23.40 11.61 23.92
N ASP A 97 24.11 11.31 22.83
CA ASP A 97 23.70 11.68 21.48
C ASP A 97 22.41 10.97 21.07
N VAL A 98 22.32 9.65 21.27
CA VAL A 98 21.10 8.88 20.97
C VAL A 98 19.91 9.37 21.79
N GLN A 99 20.12 9.65 23.08
CA GLN A 99 19.05 10.15 23.94
C GLN A 99 18.58 11.55 23.53
N LYS A 100 19.48 12.39 23.04
CA LYS A 100 19.15 13.71 22.50
C LYS A 100 18.33 13.58 21.21
N ASP A 101 18.74 12.72 20.28
CA ASP A 101 18.03 12.51 19.01
C ASP A 101 16.61 11.98 19.26
N ILE A 102 16.48 10.98 20.15
CA ILE A 102 15.17 10.44 20.57
C ILE A 102 14.29 11.53 21.19
N SER A 103 14.87 12.42 22.02
CA SER A 103 14.09 13.48 22.67
C SER A 103 13.58 14.52 21.67
N VAL A 104 14.38 14.85 20.65
CA VAL A 104 13.98 15.76 19.56
C VAL A 104 12.85 15.13 18.74
N GLU A 105 12.99 13.85 18.37
CA GLU A 105 12.00 13.14 17.57
C GLU A 105 10.66 13.00 18.32
N ILE A 106 10.68 12.72 19.63
CA ILE A 106 9.48 12.70 20.47
C ILE A 106 8.77 14.07 20.50
N GLU A 107 9.53 15.17 20.61
CA GLU A 107 8.95 16.52 20.63
C GLU A 107 8.32 16.89 19.28
N GLU A 108 8.96 16.49 18.17
CA GLU A 108 8.43 16.69 16.82
C GLU A 108 7.14 15.87 16.61
N PHE A 109 7.14 14.60 17.01
CA PHE A 109 5.95 13.74 16.97
C PHE A 109 4.79 14.31 17.80
N ALA A 110 5.08 14.92 18.95
CA ALA A 110 4.05 15.54 19.79
C ALA A 110 3.39 16.73 19.09
N LYS A 111 4.18 17.57 18.41
CA LYS A 111 3.67 18.71 17.63
C LYS A 111 2.86 18.24 16.42
N GLU A 112 3.34 17.24 15.70
CA GLU A 112 2.62 16.68 14.55
C GLU A 112 1.29 16.06 14.95
N LYS A 113 1.25 15.33 16.07
CA LYS A 113 0.02 14.75 16.63
C LYS A 113 -1.01 15.81 17.01
N GLU A 114 -0.58 16.95 17.54
CA GLU A 114 -1.46 18.07 17.87
C GLU A 114 -2.09 18.70 16.62
N VAL A 115 -1.30 18.87 15.55
CA VAL A 115 -1.80 19.35 14.25
C VAL A 115 -2.82 18.36 13.66
N HIS A 116 -2.53 17.07 13.72
CA HIS A 116 -3.46 16.03 13.27
C HIS A 116 -4.78 16.05 14.05
N ALA A 117 -4.74 16.20 15.37
CA ALA A 117 -5.95 16.29 16.19
C ALA A 117 -6.80 17.52 15.83
N ALA A 118 -6.16 18.68 15.58
CA ALA A 118 -6.86 19.87 15.12
C ALA A 118 -7.50 19.67 13.73
N GLN A 119 -6.79 18.99 12.83
CA GLN A 119 -7.28 18.68 11.49
C GLN A 119 -8.46 17.70 11.51
N GLU A 120 -8.42 16.67 12.37
CA GLU A 120 -9.53 15.74 12.57
C GLU A 120 -10.80 16.45 13.08
N ALA A 121 -10.66 17.35 14.06
CA ALA A 121 -11.78 18.14 14.57
C ALA A 121 -12.39 19.06 13.48
N GLU A 122 -11.56 19.63 12.59
CA GLU A 122 -12.04 20.43 11.47
C GLU A 122 -12.77 19.58 10.42
N ILE A 123 -12.26 18.39 10.11
CA ILE A 123 -12.92 17.42 9.23
C ILE A 123 -14.28 17.03 9.81
N GLU A 124 -14.35 16.68 11.09
CA GLU A 124 -15.60 16.31 11.76
C GLU A 124 -16.63 17.45 11.75
N ARG A 125 -16.18 18.70 11.87
CA ARG A 125 -17.06 19.87 11.75
C ARG A 125 -17.62 20.00 10.34
N LYS A 126 -16.75 19.89 9.32
CA LYS A 126 -17.14 19.99 7.90
C LYS A 126 -18.07 18.85 7.47
N THR A 127 -17.89 17.64 8.00
CA THR A 127 -18.78 16.51 7.69
C THR A 127 -20.18 16.75 8.27
N LYS A 128 -20.30 17.20 9.52
CA LYS A 128 -21.60 17.55 10.12
C LYS A 128 -22.31 18.68 9.36
N GLU A 129 -21.56 19.67 8.90
CA GLU A 129 -22.10 20.75 8.08
C GLU A 129 -22.66 20.23 6.75
N LEU A 130 -21.89 19.41 6.03
CA LEU A 130 -22.32 18.77 4.78
C LEU A 130 -23.55 17.87 4.99
N GLU A 131 -23.60 17.09 6.07
CA GLU A 131 -24.78 16.29 6.42
C GLU A 131 -26.02 17.15 6.65
N SER A 132 -25.86 18.33 7.27
CA SER A 132 -26.98 19.26 7.47
C SER A 132 -27.46 19.86 6.15
N GLU A 133 -26.55 20.14 5.21
CA GLU A 133 -26.88 20.66 3.89
C GLU A 133 -27.57 19.62 3.01
N THR A 134 -27.13 18.36 3.07
CA THR A 134 -27.76 17.28 2.30
C THR A 134 -29.20 17.02 2.73
N LEU A 135 -29.48 17.09 4.04
CA LEU A 135 -30.85 16.99 4.56
C LEU A 135 -31.74 18.13 4.07
N LYS A 136 -31.24 19.38 4.07
CA LYS A 136 -31.98 20.53 3.52
C LYS A 136 -32.27 20.37 2.03
N LEU A 137 -31.29 19.90 1.25
CA LEU A 137 -31.48 19.66 -0.18
C LEU A 137 -32.51 18.54 -0.43
N GLN A 138 -32.52 17.50 0.41
CA GLN A 138 -33.51 16.43 0.32
C GLN A 138 -34.94 16.94 0.60
N GLU A 139 -35.10 17.81 1.60
CA GLU A 139 -36.37 18.46 1.91
C GLU A 139 -36.86 19.32 0.72
N ILE A 140 -36.01 20.20 0.20
CA ILE A 140 -36.33 21.04 -0.97
C ILE A 140 -36.72 20.19 -2.17
N ARG A 141 -36.02 19.08 -2.42
CA ARG A 141 -36.33 18.17 -3.51
C ARG A 141 -37.74 17.59 -3.37
N MET A 142 -38.11 17.14 -2.17
CA MET A 142 -39.44 16.58 -1.91
C MET A 142 -40.53 17.64 -2.10
N ASP A 143 -40.28 18.88 -1.68
CA ASP A 143 -41.20 20.00 -1.89
C ASP A 143 -41.39 20.32 -3.38
N ILE A 144 -40.32 20.30 -4.17
CA ILE A 144 -40.41 20.49 -5.64
C ILE A 144 -41.24 19.38 -6.27
N GLU A 145 -40.99 18.11 -5.90
CA GLU A 145 -41.76 16.97 -6.41
C GLU A 145 -43.25 17.08 -6.06
N ASN A 146 -43.57 17.50 -4.83
CA ASN A 146 -44.95 17.76 -4.39
C ASN A 146 -45.59 18.92 -5.16
N GLN A 147 -44.88 20.02 -5.37
CA GLN A 147 -45.37 21.16 -6.14
C GLN A 147 -45.64 20.77 -7.59
N LEU A 148 -44.74 20.01 -8.22
CA LEU A 148 -44.91 19.50 -9.57
C LEU A 148 -46.14 18.59 -9.68
N TRP A 149 -46.34 17.70 -8.71
CA TRP A 149 -47.52 16.84 -8.67
C TRP A 149 -48.82 17.67 -8.60
N ASN A 150 -48.87 18.67 -7.72
CA ASN A 150 -50.03 19.57 -7.59
C ASN A 150 -50.31 20.37 -8.87
N ILE A 151 -49.28 20.97 -9.49
CA ILE A 151 -49.42 21.72 -10.74
C ILE A 151 -49.94 20.82 -11.87
N THR A 152 -49.42 19.60 -11.96
CA THR A 152 -49.82 18.65 -13.00
C THR A 152 -51.28 18.23 -12.80
N LEU A 153 -51.68 17.97 -11.56
CA LEU A 153 -53.06 17.63 -11.22
C LEU A 153 -54.03 18.78 -11.55
N ASP A 154 -53.70 20.01 -11.17
CA ASP A 154 -54.53 21.19 -11.46
C ASP A 154 -54.66 21.45 -12.98
N ALA A 155 -53.58 21.24 -13.73
CA ALA A 155 -53.60 21.35 -15.19
C ALA A 155 -54.52 20.28 -15.82
N VAL A 156 -54.45 19.03 -15.34
CA VAL A 156 -55.33 17.94 -15.80
C VAL A 156 -56.78 18.23 -15.45
N ILE A 157 -57.08 18.64 -14.22
CA ILE A 157 -58.44 19.01 -13.78
C ILE A 157 -59.00 20.15 -14.66
N SER A 158 -58.19 21.17 -14.93
CA SER A 158 -58.57 22.31 -15.77
C SER A 158 -58.85 21.89 -17.21
N ALA A 159 -58.00 21.03 -17.80
CA ALA A 159 -58.20 20.52 -19.15
C ALA A 159 -59.47 19.66 -19.27
N LEU A 160 -59.73 18.79 -18.28
CA LEU A 160 -60.95 17.99 -18.23
C LEU A 160 -62.21 18.86 -18.07
N ALA A 161 -62.15 19.91 -17.25
CA ALA A 161 -63.23 20.86 -17.10
C ALA A 161 -63.53 21.60 -18.43
N GLN A 162 -62.49 22.06 -19.14
CA GLN A 162 -62.64 22.69 -20.46
C GLN A 162 -63.23 21.73 -21.50
N LEU A 163 -62.83 20.46 -21.50
CA LEU A 163 -63.37 19.44 -22.41
C LEU A 163 -64.88 19.27 -22.19
N ARG A 164 -65.33 19.20 -20.93
CA ARG A 164 -66.75 19.10 -20.58
C ARG A 164 -67.55 20.35 -20.92
N GLN A 165 -66.93 21.54 -20.88
CA GLN A 165 -67.58 22.76 -21.34
C GLN A 165 -67.80 22.76 -22.86
N LYS A 166 -66.88 22.18 -23.64
CA LYS A 166 -67.01 22.06 -25.09
C LYS A 166 -68.03 20.99 -25.49
N ASP A 167 -68.02 19.85 -24.79
CA ASP A 167 -68.90 18.71 -25.06
C ASP A 167 -69.61 18.23 -23.77
N PRO A 168 -70.84 18.71 -23.49
CA PRO A 168 -71.55 18.39 -22.25
C PRO A 168 -72.00 16.92 -22.13
N SER A 169 -72.02 16.18 -23.23
CA SER A 169 -72.37 14.74 -23.27
C SER A 169 -71.27 13.85 -22.67
N LEU A 170 -70.04 14.36 -22.52
CA LEU A 170 -68.94 13.69 -21.83
C LEU A 170 -69.16 13.74 -20.31
N THR A 171 -69.82 12.71 -19.79
CA THR A 171 -69.99 12.53 -18.35
C THR A 171 -68.66 12.11 -17.70
N PRO A 172 -68.47 12.40 -16.40
CA PRO A 172 -67.28 11.96 -15.65
C PRO A 172 -67.01 10.46 -15.75
N GLU A 173 -68.08 9.65 -15.81
CA GLU A 173 -67.99 8.19 -15.93
C GLU A 173 -67.40 7.74 -17.28
N ILE A 174 -67.77 8.40 -18.39
CA ILE A 174 -67.24 8.09 -19.72
C ILE A 174 -65.75 8.44 -19.79
N ILE A 175 -65.37 9.60 -19.24
CA ILE A 175 -63.97 10.05 -19.18
C ILE A 175 -63.14 9.11 -18.30
N ALA A 176 -63.63 8.77 -17.10
CA ALA A 176 -62.93 7.86 -16.19
C ALA A 176 -62.72 6.47 -16.81
N LYS A 177 -63.74 5.94 -17.50
CA LYS A 177 -63.64 4.67 -18.21
C LYS A 177 -62.60 4.70 -19.33
N ALA A 178 -62.52 5.80 -20.08
CA ALA A 178 -61.51 5.99 -21.13
C ALA A 178 -60.08 6.06 -20.56
N ILE A 179 -59.86 6.84 -19.49
CA ILE A 179 -58.54 6.97 -18.84
C ILE A 179 -58.08 5.59 -18.33
N VAL A 180 -58.94 4.86 -17.62
CA VAL A 180 -58.62 3.52 -17.10
C VAL A 180 -58.25 2.58 -18.25
N SER A 181 -59.03 2.55 -19.34
CA SER A 181 -58.72 1.74 -20.51
C SER A 181 -57.38 2.10 -21.18
N THR A 182 -56.95 3.36 -21.13
CA THR A 182 -55.63 3.76 -21.66
C THR A 182 -54.47 3.36 -20.74
N THR A 183 -54.64 3.42 -19.42
CA THR A 183 -53.58 3.07 -18.46
C THR A 183 -53.36 1.56 -18.30
N THR A 184 -54.36 0.73 -18.61
CA THR A 184 -54.27 -0.73 -18.49
C THR A 184 -53.78 -1.43 -19.76
N ASN A 185 -53.71 -0.72 -20.89
CA ASN A 185 -53.27 -1.29 -22.18
C ASN A 185 -51.75 -1.21 -22.39
N ASP A 186 -51.02 -0.47 -21.55
CA ASP A 186 -49.56 -0.32 -21.61
C ASP A 186 -48.81 -1.14 -20.52
N ALA A 187 -49.46 -2.16 -19.95
CA ALA A 187 -48.87 -3.12 -19.00
C ALA A 187 -48.68 -4.52 -19.62
#